data_AF-A0AAW4ZSP2-F1
#
_entry.id   AF-A0AAW4ZSP2-F1
#
_cell.length_a   1.000
_cell.length_b   1.000
_cell.length_c   1.000
_cell.angle_alpha   90.00
_cell.angle_beta   90.00
_cell.angle_gamma   90.00
#
_symmetry.space_group_name_H-M   'P 1'
#
loop_
_entity.id
_entity.type
_entity.pdbx_description
1 polymer ?
#
loop_
_entity_poly.entity_id
_entity_poly.type
_entity_poly.pdbx_seq_one_letter_code
_entity_poly.pdbx_strand_id
1 'polypeptide(L)'
;MPKCNCFQETLEKTKEHLSKQLPDGATEFEVSWKNFAFFFSGDRAPVNPEIEYKYRAMRRNQTPAKNLTKKTIGIMCSFCPFCGRKLGA
;
A
#
# COMPACT_ATOMS: atom_id res chain seq x y z
N MET A 1 -10.61 18.01 18.92
CA MET A 1 -10.84 17.45 17.57
C MET A 1 -10.50 15.97 17.62
N PRO A 2 -11.38 15.06 17.18
CA PRO A 2 -11.03 13.63 17.10
C PRO A 2 -9.83 13.46 16.16
N LYS A 3 -8.85 12.64 16.55
CA LYS A 3 -7.72 12.31 15.69
C LYS A 3 -8.24 11.49 14.50
N CYS A 4 -7.81 11.84 13.29
CA CYS A 4 -8.12 11.07 12.10
C CYS A 4 -7.28 9.78 12.10
N ASN A 5 -7.93 8.62 12.05
CA ASN A 5 -7.27 7.31 12.06
C ASN A 5 -7.32 6.60 10.70
N CYS A 6 -7.84 7.27 9.65
CA CYS A 6 -8.07 6.66 8.34
C CYS A 6 -6.82 6.01 7.73
N PHE A 7 -5.64 6.63 7.91
CA PHE A 7 -4.39 6.07 7.40
C PHE A 7 -3.97 4.78 8.12
N GLN A 8 -4.21 4.70 9.43
CA GLN A 8 -3.89 3.52 10.22
C GLN A 8 -4.85 2.39 9.90
N GLU A 9 -6.16 2.65 9.93
CA GLU A 9 -7.18 1.65 9.61
C GLU A 9 -7.05 1.09 8.19
N THR A 10 -6.73 1.96 7.23
CA THR A 10 -6.50 1.53 5.84
C THR A 10 -5.26 0.65 5.74
N LEU A 11 -4.19 0.98 6.46
CA LEU A 11 -2.96 0.19 6.47
C LEU A 11 -3.16 -1.17 7.16
N GLU A 12 -3.92 -1.23 8.26
CA GLU A 12 -4.27 -2.47 8.95
C GLU A 12 -5.11 -3.39 8.06
N LYS A 13 -6.19 -2.87 7.46
CA LYS A 13 -7.02 -3.64 6.50
C LYS A 13 -6.20 -4.14 5.32
N THR A 14 -5.31 -3.30 4.80
CA THR A 14 -4.42 -3.68 3.70
C THR A 14 -3.43 -4.76 4.13
N LYS A 15 -2.85 -4.63 5.33
CA LYS A 15 -1.91 -5.62 5.89
C LYS A 15 -2.58 -6.97 6.07
N GLU A 16 -3.80 -7.01 6.61
CA GLU A 16 -4.59 -8.24 6.74
C GLU A 16 -4.84 -8.88 5.37
N HIS A 17 -5.24 -8.09 4.37
CA HIS A 17 -5.49 -8.60 3.03
C HIS A 17 -4.21 -9.14 2.37
N LEU A 18 -3.10 -8.40 2.46
CA LEU A 18 -1.81 -8.79 1.89
C LEU A 18 -1.22 -10.02 2.58
N SER A 19 -1.39 -10.15 3.90
CA SER A 19 -0.89 -11.31 4.66
C SER A 19 -1.46 -12.65 4.16
N LYS A 20 -2.70 -12.65 3.67
CA LYS A 20 -3.38 -13.81 3.09
C LYS A 20 -2.90 -14.17 1.68
N GLN A 21 -2.21 -13.24 1.01
CA GLN A 21 -1.68 -13.41 -0.35
C GLN A 21 -0.18 -13.68 -0.37
N LEU A 22 0.47 -13.72 0.79
CA LEU A 22 1.88 -14.06 0.87
C LEU A 22 2.10 -15.51 0.46
N PRO A 23 3.23 -15.81 -0.21
CA PRO A 23 3.59 -17.19 -0.51
C PRO A 23 3.89 -17.97 0.78
N ASP A 24 3.66 -19.28 0.73
CA ASP A 24 3.84 -20.17 1.88
C ASP A 24 5.25 -20.04 2.49
N GLY A 25 5.28 -19.88 3.82
CA GLY A 25 6.52 -19.74 4.58
C GLY A 25 7.22 -18.39 4.43
N ALA A 26 6.59 -17.37 3.84
CA ALA A 26 7.15 -16.03 3.79
C ALA A 26 7.42 -15.46 5.19
N THR A 27 8.60 -14.87 5.38
CA THR A 27 9.03 -14.25 6.63
C THR A 27 9.35 -12.77 6.43
N GLU A 28 9.60 -12.03 7.51
CA GLU A 28 9.99 -10.61 7.45
C GLU A 28 8.98 -9.73 6.68
N PHE A 29 7.69 -9.94 6.93
CA PHE A 29 6.62 -9.17 6.30
C PHE A 29 6.45 -7.78 6.95
N GLU A 30 6.55 -6.74 6.14
CA GLU A 30 6.38 -5.35 6.57
C GLU A 30 5.58 -4.57 5.52
N VAL A 31 4.72 -3.68 6.00
CA VAL A 31 3.81 -2.85 5.17
C VAL A 31 3.94 -1.41 5.64
N SER A 32 4.13 -0.48 4.70
CA SER A 32 4.32 0.94 4.97
C SER A 32 3.68 1.79 3.87
N TRP A 33 3.29 3.01 4.25
CA TRP A 33 2.92 4.02 3.26
C TRP A 33 4.15 4.50 2.50
N LYS A 34 3.98 4.72 1.20
CA LYS A 34 4.98 5.23 0.28
C LYS A 34 4.45 6.50 -0.38
N ASN A 35 5.33 7.47 -0.57
CA ASN A 35 5.03 8.79 -1.16
C ASN A 35 3.95 9.59 -0.41
N PHE A 36 4.35 10.27 0.66
CA PHE A 36 3.44 11.07 1.52
C PHE A 36 3.03 12.44 0.92
N ALA A 37 3.47 12.77 -0.30
CA ALA A 37 3.25 14.08 -0.90
C ALA A 37 2.33 14.00 -2.13
N PHE A 38 1.24 14.77 -2.09
CA PHE A 38 0.44 15.03 -3.27
C PHE A 38 1.03 16.23 -4.00
N PHE A 39 1.62 16.00 -5.17
CA PHE A 39 2.01 17.09 -6.07
C PHE A 39 0.78 17.51 -6.86
N PHE A 40 0.43 18.80 -6.85
CA PHE A 40 -0.67 19.28 -7.69
C PHE A 40 -0.13 19.54 -9.10
N SER A 41 -0.70 18.90 -10.11
CA SER A 41 -0.40 19.22 -11.51
C SER A 41 -1.68 19.18 -12.36
N GLY A 42 -2.12 20.34 -12.85
CA GLY A 42 -3.37 20.47 -13.62
C GLY A 42 -4.62 20.17 -12.78
N ASP A 43 -5.71 19.75 -13.44
CA ASP A 43 -7.04 19.55 -12.85
C ASP A 43 -7.23 18.21 -12.10
N ARG A 44 -6.15 17.44 -11.90
CA ARG A 44 -6.22 16.11 -11.25
C ARG A 44 -5.03 15.88 -10.31
N ALA A 45 -5.23 15.03 -9.30
CA ALA A 45 -4.12 14.49 -8.52
C ALA A 45 -3.29 13.54 -9.44
N PRO A 46 -2.00 13.83 -9.70
CA PRO A 46 -1.16 13.03 -10.58
C PRO A 46 -0.64 11.75 -9.92
N VAL A 47 -0.72 11.65 -8.58
CA VAL A 47 -0.18 10.53 -7.81
C VAL A 47 -1.24 10.02 -6.85
N ASN A 48 -1.54 8.74 -6.95
CA ASN A 48 -2.32 8.00 -5.97
C ASN A 48 -1.42 7.62 -4.78
N PRO A 49 -1.93 7.66 -3.53
CA PRO A 49 -1.19 7.12 -2.40
C PRO A 49 -0.77 5.67 -2.67
N GLU A 50 0.46 5.34 -2.31
CA GLU A 50 1.00 3.99 -2.48
C GLU A 50 1.19 3.32 -1.13
N ILE A 51 0.91 2.03 -1.07
CA ILE A 51 1.36 1.17 0.02
C ILE A 51 2.43 0.27 -0.55
N GLU A 52 3.59 0.27 0.09
CA GLU A 52 4.63 -0.71 -0.17
C GLU A 52 4.54 -1.86 0.84
N TYR A 53 4.85 -3.05 0.37
CA TYR A 53 5.05 -4.20 1.24
C TYR A 53 6.27 -4.98 0.82
N LYS A 54 6.97 -5.49 1.81
CA LYS A 54 8.16 -6.32 1.63
C LYS A 54 8.04 -7.60 2.43
N TYR A 55 8.58 -8.68 1.87
CA TYR A 55 8.62 -9.98 2.50
C TYR A 55 9.81 -10.78 1.98
N ARG A 56 10.30 -11.71 2.78
CA ARG A 56 11.28 -12.71 2.36
C ARG A 56 10.55 -13.95 1.85
N ALA A 57 10.66 -14.21 0.57
CA ALA A 57 10.06 -15.40 -0.04
C ALA A 57 10.87 -16.65 0.31
N MET A 58 10.20 -17.80 0.38
CA MET A 58 10.86 -19.10 0.41
C MET A 58 11.08 -19.58 -1.03
N ARG A 59 12.26 -20.14 -1.29
CA ARG A 59 12.56 -20.81 -2.55
C ARG A 59 11.90 -22.18 -2.60
N ARG A 60 11.82 -22.79 -3.80
CA ARG A 60 11.27 -24.14 -3.99
C ARG A 60 11.94 -25.21 -3.13
N ASN A 61 13.21 -25.03 -2.81
CA ASN A 61 13.99 -25.89 -1.92
C ASN A 61 13.81 -25.55 -0.42
N GLN A 62 12.77 -24.80 -0.06
CA GLN A 62 12.45 -24.38 1.32
C GLN A 62 13.58 -23.59 2.01
N THR A 63 14.47 -22.93 1.26
CA THR A 63 15.44 -22.00 1.83
C THR A 63 14.98 -20.55 1.63
N PRO A 64 15.26 -19.64 2.59
CA PRO A 64 14.93 -18.22 2.44
C PRO A 64 15.64 -17.60 1.23
N ALA A 65 14.94 -16.75 0.49
CA ALA A 65 15.55 -15.95 -0.56
C ALA A 65 16.59 -14.98 0.03
N LYS A 66 17.71 -14.80 -0.69
CA LYS A 66 18.79 -13.86 -0.31
C LYS A 66 18.29 -12.41 -0.20
N ASN A 67 17.36 -12.02 -1.08
CA ASN A 67 16.84 -10.66 -1.16
C ASN A 67 15.38 -10.63 -0.70
N LEU A 68 14.98 -9.51 -0.10
CA LEU A 68 13.57 -9.20 0.14
C LEU A 68 12.85 -8.93 -1.18
N THR A 69 11.65 -9.49 -1.30
CA THR A 69 10.72 -9.10 -2.36
C THR A 69 10.05 -7.81 -1.92
N LYS A 70 10.11 -6.78 -2.76
CA LYS A 70 9.41 -5.50 -2.55
C LYS A 70 8.34 -5.34 -3.61
N LYS A 71 7.13 -4.98 -3.20
CA LYS A 71 6.00 -4.71 -4.09
C LYS A 71 5.31 -3.43 -3.65
N THR A 72 4.58 -2.83 -4.57
CA THR A 72 3.82 -1.60 -4.35
C THR A 72 2.42 -1.77 -4.90
N ILE A 73 1.42 -1.27 -4.16
CA ILE A 73 0.05 -1.15 -4.63
C ILE A 73 -0.36 0.33 -4.56
N GLY A 74 -1.07 0.78 -5.59
CA GLY A 74 -1.68 2.11 -5.60
C GLY A 74 -3.09 2.06 -5.02
N ILE A 75 -3.44 3.05 -4.21
CA ILE A 75 -4.81 3.23 -3.72
C ILE A 75 -5.50 4.23 -4.63
N MET A 76 -6.49 3.74 -5.38
CA MET A 76 -7.34 4.62 -6.17
C MET A 76 -8.42 5.24 -5.29
N CYS A 77 -8.44 6.57 -5.25
CA CYS A 77 -9.53 7.31 -4.63
C CYS A 77 -10.69 7.45 -5.62
N SER A 78 -11.91 7.11 -5.19
CA SER A 78 -13.11 7.37 -6.00
C SER A 78 -13.51 8.85 -6.02
N PHE A 79 -12.99 9.65 -5.10
CA PHE A 79 -13.28 11.08 -4.96
C PHE A 79 -12.00 11.88 -4.72
N CYS A 80 -11.99 13.13 -5.17
CA CYS A 80 -10.91 14.06 -4.92
C CYS A 80 -10.83 14.36 -3.41
N PRO A 81 -9.67 14.16 -2.75
CA PRO A 81 -9.53 14.41 -1.31
C PRO A 81 -9.61 15.90 -0.95
N PHE A 82 -9.56 16.80 -1.94
CA PHE A 82 -9.62 18.25 -1.75
C PHE A 82 -11.02 18.82 -1.97
N CYS A 83 -11.70 18.45 -3.06
CA CYS A 83 -12.99 19.03 -3.44
C CYS A 83 -14.17 18.04 -3.45
N GLY A 84 -13.93 16.75 -3.15
CA GLY A 84 -14.98 15.74 -3.08
C GLY A 84 -15.61 15.34 -4.42
N ARG A 85 -15.16 15.87 -5.56
CA ARG A 85 -15.62 15.45 -6.90
C ARG A 85 -15.26 13.98 -7.14
N LYS A 86 -16.18 13.22 -7.74
CA LYS A 86 -15.90 11.84 -8.18
C LYS A 86 -14.79 11.81 -9.23
N LEU A 87 -13.76 10.99 -9.01
CA LEU A 87 -12.67 10.75 -9.95
C LEU A 87 -13.07 9.58 -10.88
N GLY A 88 -12.82 9.70 -12.18
CA GLY A 88 -13.15 8.66 -13.17
C GLY A 88 -14.59 8.65 -13.69
N ALA A 89 -15.23 9.83 -13.75
CA ALA A 89 -16.39 10.07 -14.62
C ALA A 89 -15.93 10.60 -15.98
#